data_AF-A0A0L6W609-F1
#
_entry.id   AF-A0A0L6W609-F1
#
_cell.length_a   1.000
_cell.length_b   1.000
_cell.length_c   1.000
_cell.angle_alpha   90.00
_cell.angle_beta   90.00
_cell.angle_gamma   90.00
#
_symmetry.space_group_name_H-M   'P 1'
#
loop_
_entity.id
_entity.type
_entity.pdbx_description
1 polymer ?
#
loop_
_entity_poly.entity_id
_entity_poly.type
_entity_poly.pdbx_seq_one_letter_code
_entity_poly.pdbx_strand_id
1 'polypeptide(L)'
;MKSKRLGLTGLLIAVVTGSFGFFTVSSAWAAPSAPVYVYAKGISSSEIGINWTYVSGAQGYYIYRSTTETGAYEKIGQTTGADATYYVDKDADYNTPGIQPIGASTEYFYKVAAYDGTGQSALSGVQVFTYTNQNGQSIREVLSRGKTLPAQPPGGVTITDNHDGTVKISWNASAEPNVRGYNIYRADSSGGTFVKLNSGLVTATDYTDNVSFFRDYYYTVAAIDDKDQEGIRSAEIWIKPQANPVANVPHVKFQQDAKECAYCHDSHSASGQDLLTKVSEAEVCFVCHDGTGSKNAINQEFNGNYPSKHPVGQNGLSCASCHDAHLDSKAVDLSGNRLYPAILRPVSINGNMVYKGNEQCYKCHGTGSTLKGGDHKASFESSVHNLNMANPPSGTEIKCISCHEPHGAANANLKNYRDENFCLACHSSNQASAAPDIYKKFTAGNDSYTRHDVLGTDRQKSGASLGCINCHNPHNVTAERKVTDPDNPSPSSLWTGSRNDFCLKCHDGTFPTDTQTQPYAPGVGSGTRTLINIKNYSNYHSRFDCVVCHDPHGSINSYSLKTETTSNTGVNKIGLLTYSWIYQNNGQPALGVDARFFCNSCHGPSNGHINSQSFPTNCFRCHRHDGKF
;
A
#
# COMPACT_ATOMS: atom_id res chain seq x y z
N MET A 1 51.97 35.69 -39.02
CA MET A 1 53.11 36.02 -38.14
C MET A 1 53.23 34.95 -37.07
N LYS A 2 54.44 34.37 -36.96
CA LYS A 2 55.03 33.55 -35.87
C LYS A 2 54.29 32.26 -35.47
N SER A 3 54.74 31.07 -35.91
CA SER A 3 55.93 30.28 -35.46
C SER A 3 55.76 29.75 -34.02
N LYS A 4 56.01 28.48 -33.66
CA LYS A 4 57.11 27.53 -33.91
C LYS A 4 56.59 26.09 -33.58
N ARG A 5 56.91 25.02 -34.35
CA ARG A 5 58.16 24.19 -34.33
C ARG A 5 58.43 23.60 -32.93
N LEU A 6 58.77 22.34 -32.67
CA LEU A 6 59.40 21.19 -33.35
C LEU A 6 59.16 19.99 -32.36
N GLY A 7 59.19 18.69 -32.65
CA GLY A 7 59.61 17.86 -33.77
C GLY A 7 59.75 16.42 -33.25
N LEU A 8 59.99 15.44 -34.12
CA LEU A 8 60.97 14.37 -33.90
C LEU A 8 61.15 13.53 -35.17
N THR A 9 62.39 13.51 -35.64
CA THR A 9 63.16 12.37 -36.18
C THR A 9 62.48 11.38 -37.13
N GLY A 10 62.97 11.37 -38.37
CA GLY A 10 62.65 10.36 -39.36
C GLY A 10 63.35 9.01 -39.13
N LEU A 11 62.77 7.99 -39.76
CA LEU A 11 63.43 6.74 -40.11
C LEU A 11 63.04 6.41 -41.55
N LEU A 12 64.04 6.29 -42.43
CA LEU A 12 63.86 5.81 -43.80
C LEU A 12 63.36 4.36 -43.78
N ILE A 13 62.28 4.07 -44.51
CA ILE A 13 61.96 2.72 -44.98
C ILE A 13 61.68 2.80 -46.49
N ALA A 14 62.34 1.90 -47.21
CA ALA A 14 62.41 1.82 -48.66
C ALA A 14 61.03 1.66 -49.33
N VAL A 15 60.86 2.36 -50.46
CA VAL A 15 59.75 2.17 -51.38
C VAL A 15 59.96 0.88 -52.16
N VAL A 16 59.21 -0.16 -51.82
CA VAL A 16 58.96 -1.30 -52.71
C VAL A 16 57.58 -1.06 -53.33
N THR A 17 57.56 -0.69 -54.61
CA THR A 17 56.33 -0.61 -55.41
C THR A 17 55.87 -2.03 -55.74
N GLY A 18 55.06 -2.61 -54.85
CA GLY A 18 54.28 -3.81 -55.11
C GLY A 18 52.80 -3.45 -55.11
N SER A 19 52.11 -3.70 -56.22
CA SER A 19 50.67 -3.51 -56.36
C SER A 19 49.90 -4.36 -55.36
N PHE A 20 49.55 -3.79 -54.21
CA PHE A 20 48.56 -4.38 -53.31
C PHE A 20 47.18 -4.06 -53.86
N GLY A 21 46.48 -5.09 -54.34
CA GLY A 21 45.04 -5.02 -54.48
C GLY A 21 44.45 -4.65 -53.12
N PHE A 22 43.68 -3.57 -53.07
CA PHE A 22 42.84 -3.27 -51.93
C PHE A 22 41.78 -4.37 -51.83
N PHE A 23 42.04 -5.41 -51.04
CA PHE A 23 40.97 -6.18 -50.44
C PHE A 23 40.35 -5.26 -49.37
N THR A 24 39.23 -4.64 -49.70
CA THR A 24 38.31 -4.14 -48.67
C THR A 24 37.81 -5.37 -47.92
N VAL A 25 38.45 -5.71 -46.81
CA VAL A 25 37.81 -6.56 -45.80
C VAL A 25 36.66 -5.70 -45.27
N SER A 26 35.46 -5.88 -45.83
CA SER A 26 34.25 -5.46 -45.14
C SER A 26 34.14 -6.37 -43.92
N SER A 27 34.73 -5.97 -42.80
CA SER A 27 34.27 -6.46 -41.51
C SER A 27 32.87 -5.87 -41.34
N ALA A 28 31.88 -6.57 -41.89
CA ALA A 28 30.51 -6.43 -41.44
C ALA A 28 30.57 -6.69 -39.93
N TRP A 29 30.44 -5.63 -39.14
CA TRP A 29 30.29 -5.76 -37.71
C TRP A 29 29.11 -6.70 -37.49
N ALA A 30 29.38 -7.87 -36.93
CA ALA A 30 28.35 -8.88 -36.75
C ALA A 30 27.30 -8.32 -35.79
N ALA A 31 26.03 -8.56 -36.10
CA ALA A 31 24.92 -8.27 -35.19
C ALA A 31 25.21 -8.87 -33.80
N PRO A 32 24.65 -8.29 -32.73
CA PRO A 32 24.90 -8.75 -31.36
C PRO A 32 24.56 -10.24 -31.21
N SER A 33 25.11 -10.90 -30.19
CA SER A 33 24.74 -12.30 -29.94
C SER A 33 23.28 -12.43 -29.53
N ALA A 34 22.66 -13.58 -29.81
CA ALA A 34 21.34 -13.89 -29.29
C ALA A 34 21.39 -13.92 -27.75
N PRO A 35 20.43 -13.28 -27.05
CA PRO A 35 20.30 -13.46 -25.61
C PRO A 35 20.10 -14.94 -25.26
N VAL A 36 20.69 -15.36 -24.15
CA VAL A 36 20.52 -16.71 -23.59
C VAL A 36 19.74 -16.63 -22.26
N TYR A 37 19.29 -17.78 -21.76
CA TYR A 37 18.53 -17.88 -20.52
C TYR A 37 17.26 -17.01 -20.49
N VAL A 38 16.45 -17.10 -21.56
CA VAL A 38 15.16 -16.44 -21.64
C VAL A 38 14.13 -17.18 -20.79
N TYR A 39 13.60 -16.52 -19.77
CA TYR A 39 12.61 -17.10 -18.86
C TYR A 39 11.35 -16.26 -18.86
N ALA A 40 10.19 -16.93 -18.87
CA ALA A 40 8.89 -16.30 -18.78
C ALA A 40 8.05 -16.95 -17.68
N LYS A 41 7.38 -16.15 -16.84
CA LYS A 41 6.43 -16.66 -15.85
C LYS A 41 5.26 -15.70 -15.72
N GLY A 42 4.05 -16.26 -15.63
CA GLY A 42 2.87 -15.48 -15.25
C GLY A 42 3.08 -14.84 -13.88
N ILE A 43 3.09 -13.51 -13.86
CA ILE A 43 3.12 -12.69 -12.64
C ILE A 43 1.69 -12.56 -12.12
N SER A 44 0.78 -12.26 -13.03
CA SER A 44 -0.65 -12.30 -12.83
C SER A 44 -1.27 -13.00 -14.03
N SER A 45 -2.59 -12.96 -14.12
CA SER A 45 -3.35 -13.45 -15.25
C SER A 45 -3.32 -12.56 -16.49
N SER A 46 -2.84 -11.31 -16.38
CA SER A 46 -2.72 -10.32 -17.46
C SER A 46 -1.30 -9.77 -17.60
N GLU A 47 -0.35 -10.34 -16.85
CA GLU A 47 1.06 -9.94 -16.87
C GLU A 47 1.95 -11.18 -16.86
N ILE A 48 2.83 -11.29 -17.85
CA ILE A 48 3.88 -12.30 -17.89
C ILE A 48 5.22 -11.57 -17.81
N GLY A 49 6.02 -11.89 -16.80
CA GLY A 49 7.38 -11.37 -16.68
C GLY A 49 8.33 -12.19 -17.52
N ILE A 50 9.12 -11.53 -18.37
CA ILE A 50 10.13 -12.16 -19.22
C ILE A 50 11.51 -11.56 -18.92
N ASN A 51 12.50 -12.40 -18.62
CA ASN A 51 13.89 -12.00 -18.35
C ASN A 51 14.88 -12.77 -19.24
N TRP A 52 16.04 -12.17 -19.49
CA TRP A 52 17.13 -12.78 -20.27
C TRP A 52 18.50 -12.24 -19.87
N THR A 53 19.59 -12.83 -20.37
CA THR A 53 20.92 -12.29 -20.10
C THR A 53 21.23 -11.03 -20.89
N TYR A 54 21.94 -10.13 -20.24
CA TYR A 54 22.66 -9.02 -20.86
C TYR A 54 23.49 -9.46 -22.07
N VAL A 55 23.41 -8.69 -23.15
CA VAL A 55 24.23 -8.82 -24.35
C VAL A 55 25.08 -7.57 -24.51
N SER A 56 26.40 -7.74 -24.44
CA SER A 56 27.36 -6.65 -24.61
C SER A 56 27.22 -6.02 -26.00
N GLY A 57 27.17 -4.69 -26.05
CA GLY A 57 27.01 -3.93 -27.30
C GLY A 57 25.56 -3.78 -27.79
N ALA A 58 24.58 -4.43 -27.15
CA ALA A 58 23.18 -4.24 -27.49
C ALA A 58 22.70 -2.82 -27.16
N GLN A 59 21.92 -2.22 -28.03
CA GLN A 59 21.20 -0.96 -27.75
C GLN A 59 19.81 -1.21 -27.13
N GLY A 60 19.37 -2.46 -27.10
CA GLY A 60 18.11 -2.89 -26.50
C GLY A 60 17.73 -4.29 -26.97
N TYR A 61 16.48 -4.69 -26.71
CA TYR A 61 15.98 -6.01 -27.05
C TYR A 61 14.58 -5.96 -27.64
N TYR A 62 14.27 -6.93 -28.49
CA TYR A 62 12.94 -7.20 -29.02
C TYR A 62 12.38 -8.47 -28.38
N ILE A 63 11.13 -8.39 -27.94
CA ILE A 63 10.45 -9.47 -27.25
C ILE A 63 9.42 -10.04 -28.21
N TYR A 64 9.42 -11.36 -28.33
CA TYR A 64 8.54 -12.09 -29.20
C TYR A 64 7.75 -13.15 -28.43
N ARG A 65 6.52 -13.41 -28.86
CA ARG A 65 5.59 -14.35 -28.23
C ARG A 65 4.94 -15.28 -29.25
N SER A 66 4.65 -16.51 -28.85
CA SER A 66 3.84 -17.48 -29.59
C SER A 66 2.95 -18.28 -28.65
N THR A 67 1.85 -18.85 -29.15
CA THR A 67 1.05 -19.85 -28.42
C THR A 67 1.53 -21.29 -28.65
N THR A 68 2.64 -21.45 -29.38
CA THR A 68 3.22 -22.76 -29.70
C THR A 68 4.74 -22.74 -29.54
N GLU A 69 5.35 -23.84 -29.09
CA GLU A 69 6.81 -23.90 -28.85
C GLU A 69 7.61 -23.66 -30.14
N THR A 70 7.17 -24.26 -31.24
CA THR A 70 7.90 -24.30 -32.52
C THR A 70 7.26 -23.46 -33.63
N GLY A 71 6.12 -22.81 -33.40
CA GLY A 71 5.43 -22.04 -34.43
C GLY A 71 5.99 -20.64 -34.62
N ALA A 72 5.21 -19.79 -35.29
CA ALA A 72 5.60 -18.40 -35.57
C ALA A 72 5.55 -17.57 -34.28
N TYR A 73 6.55 -16.70 -34.12
CA TYR A 73 6.69 -15.79 -32.99
C TYR A 73 6.46 -14.36 -33.46
N GLU A 74 5.54 -13.66 -32.81
CA GLU A 74 5.19 -12.26 -33.12
C GLU A 74 5.89 -11.32 -32.15
N LYS A 75 6.40 -10.18 -32.64
CA LYS A 75 7.06 -9.18 -31.80
C LYS A 75 6.02 -8.42 -30.97
N ILE A 76 6.07 -8.56 -29.66
CA ILE A 76 5.13 -7.92 -28.73
C ILE A 76 5.66 -6.62 -28.12
N GLY A 77 6.98 -6.42 -28.11
CA GLY A 77 7.56 -5.27 -27.44
C GLY A 77 9.04 -5.07 -27.71
N GLN A 78 9.56 -3.98 -27.15
CA GLN A 78 10.98 -3.66 -27.18
C GLN A 78 11.42 -2.94 -25.90
N THR A 79 12.68 -3.10 -25.53
CA THR A 79 13.34 -2.34 -24.48
C THR A 79 14.46 -1.49 -25.05
N THR A 80 14.81 -0.41 -24.36
CA THR A 80 15.91 0.50 -24.73
C THR A 80 17.01 0.43 -23.67
N GLY A 81 18.26 0.30 -24.11
CA GLY A 81 19.44 0.17 -23.26
C GLY A 81 19.88 -1.28 -23.11
N ALA A 82 21.20 -1.49 -23.14
CA ALA A 82 21.83 -2.81 -23.01
C ALA A 82 21.44 -3.54 -21.71
N ASP A 83 21.18 -2.77 -20.64
CA ASP A 83 20.85 -3.28 -19.30
C ASP A 83 19.37 -3.61 -19.12
N ALA A 84 18.50 -3.25 -20.07
CA ALA A 84 17.06 -3.51 -20.02
C ALA A 84 16.74 -4.96 -20.39
N THR A 85 17.14 -5.86 -19.49
CA THR A 85 17.15 -7.32 -19.60
C THR A 85 15.88 -8.01 -19.09
N TYR A 86 14.83 -7.21 -18.90
CA TYR A 86 13.51 -7.61 -18.42
C TYR A 86 12.43 -6.92 -19.25
N TYR A 87 11.30 -7.58 -19.41
CA TYR A 87 10.08 -7.03 -19.97
C TYR A 87 8.87 -7.64 -19.30
N VAL A 88 7.83 -6.83 -19.09
CA VAL A 88 6.53 -7.35 -18.70
C VAL A 88 5.63 -7.30 -19.92
N ASP A 89 5.21 -8.47 -20.38
CA ASP A 89 4.10 -8.57 -21.31
C ASP A 89 2.82 -8.25 -20.53
N LYS A 90 2.19 -7.10 -20.82
CA LYS A 90 0.98 -6.61 -20.14
C LYS A 90 -0.13 -6.37 -21.15
N ASP A 91 -1.37 -6.69 -20.77
CA ASP A 91 -2.56 -6.42 -21.59
C ASP A 91 -2.79 -4.93 -21.91
N ALA A 92 -2.26 -4.01 -21.10
CA ALA A 92 -2.46 -2.57 -21.28
C ALA A 92 -1.61 -1.94 -22.41
N ASP A 93 -0.68 -2.67 -23.03
CA ASP A 93 0.23 -2.15 -24.06
C ASP A 93 -0.28 -2.35 -25.51
N TYR A 94 -1.46 -2.94 -25.70
CA TYR A 94 -1.93 -3.39 -27.02
C TYR A 94 -2.82 -2.39 -27.77
N ASN A 95 -2.18 -1.40 -28.42
CA ASN A 95 -2.74 -0.68 -29.58
C ASN A 95 -2.17 -1.18 -30.93
N THR A 96 -1.50 -2.34 -30.95
CA THR A 96 -0.84 -2.88 -32.16
C THR A 96 -1.75 -3.89 -32.89
N PRO A 97 -2.14 -3.66 -34.15
CA PRO A 97 -2.98 -4.59 -34.91
C PRO A 97 -2.30 -5.97 -35.11
N GLY A 98 -3.03 -7.06 -34.82
CA GLY A 98 -2.61 -8.43 -35.13
C GLY A 98 -2.22 -9.30 -33.94
N ILE A 99 -1.94 -8.72 -32.77
CA ILE A 99 -1.50 -9.46 -31.57
C ILE A 99 -2.67 -9.56 -30.58
N GLN A 100 -3.06 -10.78 -30.20
CA GLN A 100 -4.14 -11.01 -29.24
C GLN A 100 -3.71 -10.63 -27.81
N PRO A 101 -4.61 -10.10 -26.96
CA PRO A 101 -4.35 -9.97 -25.51
C PRO A 101 -3.94 -11.31 -24.88
N ILE A 102 -3.32 -11.26 -23.69
CA ILE A 102 -2.99 -12.44 -22.91
C ILE A 102 -4.31 -13.14 -22.53
N GLY A 103 -4.59 -14.25 -23.21
CA GLY A 103 -5.78 -15.05 -22.99
C GLY A 103 -5.68 -15.84 -21.70
N ALA A 104 -6.78 -15.89 -20.95
CA ALA A 104 -6.94 -16.89 -19.91
C ALA A 104 -6.83 -18.30 -20.52
N SER A 105 -6.35 -19.26 -19.76
CA SER A 105 -6.14 -20.63 -20.23
C SER A 105 -4.84 -20.85 -21.00
N THR A 106 -4.27 -19.81 -21.61
CA THR A 106 -3.35 -19.94 -22.74
C THR A 106 -1.88 -20.08 -22.35
N GLU A 107 -1.21 -21.09 -22.88
CA GLU A 107 0.24 -21.23 -22.81
C GLU A 107 0.92 -20.31 -23.82
N TYR A 108 1.96 -19.61 -23.38
CA TYR A 108 2.75 -18.70 -24.20
C TYR A 108 4.22 -19.06 -24.12
N PHE A 109 4.88 -18.98 -25.27
CA PHE A 109 6.30 -19.18 -25.42
C PHE A 109 6.94 -17.86 -25.82
N TYR A 110 8.10 -17.56 -25.25
CA TYR A 110 8.79 -16.30 -25.46
C TYR A 110 10.17 -16.51 -26.05
N LYS A 111 10.54 -15.60 -26.95
CA LYS A 111 11.88 -15.47 -27.51
C LYS A 111 12.31 -14.02 -27.48
N VAL A 112 13.61 -13.80 -27.36
CA VAL A 112 14.19 -12.45 -27.28
C VAL A 112 15.32 -12.34 -28.29
N ALA A 113 15.43 -11.20 -28.95
CA ALA A 113 16.59 -10.84 -29.74
C ALA A 113 17.19 -9.53 -29.24
N ALA A 114 18.52 -9.45 -29.23
CA ALA A 114 19.24 -8.21 -29.02
C ALA A 114 19.27 -7.42 -30.33
N TYR A 115 19.32 -6.09 -30.25
CA TYR A 115 19.54 -5.24 -31.41
C TYR A 115 20.58 -4.17 -31.14
N ASP A 116 21.26 -3.71 -32.18
CA ASP A 116 22.10 -2.53 -32.17
C ASP A 116 21.98 -1.76 -33.50
N GLY A 117 22.88 -0.79 -33.74
CA GLY A 117 22.91 -0.01 -34.99
C GLY A 117 23.28 -0.81 -36.24
N THR A 118 23.75 -2.04 -36.10
CA THR A 118 24.11 -2.96 -37.21
C THR A 118 22.97 -3.91 -37.57
N GLY A 119 22.06 -4.19 -36.63
CA GLY A 119 20.86 -4.99 -36.88
C GLY A 119 20.38 -5.76 -35.66
N GLN A 120 19.43 -6.67 -35.90
CA GLN A 120 18.89 -7.59 -34.90
C GLN A 120 19.68 -8.91 -34.90
N SER A 121 19.90 -9.48 -33.71
CA SER A 121 20.42 -10.83 -33.55
C SER A 121 19.39 -11.91 -33.90
N ALA A 122 19.85 -13.17 -33.94
CA ALA A 122 18.96 -14.32 -33.98
C ALA A 122 18.05 -14.35 -32.74
N LEU A 123 16.83 -14.88 -32.90
CA LEU A 123 15.95 -15.13 -31.75
C LEU A 123 16.61 -16.14 -30.79
N SER A 124 16.47 -15.92 -29.50
CA SER A 124 16.87 -16.88 -28.47
C SER A 124 16.21 -18.25 -28.66
N GLY A 125 16.80 -19.28 -28.05
CA GLY A 125 16.09 -20.53 -27.80
C GLY A 125 14.96 -20.34 -26.77
N VAL A 126 13.95 -21.21 -26.81
CA VAL A 126 13.01 -21.39 -25.70
C VAL A 126 13.74 -22.19 -24.62
N GLN A 127 13.83 -21.66 -23.40
CA GLN A 127 14.39 -22.43 -22.29
C GLN A 127 13.35 -23.38 -21.70
N VAL A 128 13.73 -24.65 -21.59
CA VAL A 128 12.98 -25.68 -20.86
C VAL A 128 13.85 -26.16 -19.73
N PHE A 129 13.37 -26.01 -18.49
CA PHE A 129 14.12 -26.47 -17.35
C PHE A 129 13.95 -27.97 -17.16
N THR A 130 15.05 -28.64 -16.90
CA THR A 130 15.03 -30.03 -16.42
C THR A 130 15.76 -30.06 -15.09
N TYR A 131 15.08 -30.43 -14.01
CA TYR A 131 15.71 -30.57 -12.69
C TYR A 131 15.37 -31.91 -12.05
N THR A 132 16.30 -32.42 -11.27
CA THR A 132 16.10 -33.62 -10.46
C THR A 132 15.58 -33.21 -9.10
N ASN A 133 14.39 -33.66 -8.72
CA ASN A 133 13.88 -33.41 -7.38
C ASN A 133 14.67 -34.20 -6.31
N GLN A 134 14.42 -33.93 -5.03
CA GLN A 134 15.09 -34.60 -3.91
C GLN A 134 14.90 -36.14 -3.90
N ASN A 135 13.90 -36.64 -4.64
CA ASN A 135 13.60 -38.06 -4.78
C ASN A 135 14.29 -38.69 -6.01
N GLY A 136 15.17 -37.96 -6.70
CA GLY A 136 15.88 -38.46 -7.88
C GLY A 136 15.07 -38.44 -9.18
N GLN A 137 13.88 -37.85 -9.19
CA GLN A 137 13.02 -37.79 -10.38
C GLN A 137 13.35 -36.57 -11.25
N SER A 138 13.57 -36.80 -12.53
CA SER A 138 13.75 -35.76 -13.54
C SER A 138 12.40 -35.13 -13.89
N ILE A 139 12.27 -33.82 -13.68
CA ILE A 139 11.09 -33.01 -13.99
C ILE A 139 11.45 -32.09 -15.14
N ARG A 140 10.72 -32.19 -16.26
CA ARG A 140 10.79 -31.29 -17.40
C ARG A 140 9.69 -30.24 -17.28
N GLU A 141 10.05 -29.00 -17.00
CA GLU A 141 9.12 -27.89 -16.88
C GLU A 141 9.28 -26.98 -18.11
N VAL A 142 8.38 -27.16 -19.08
CA VAL A 142 8.06 -26.12 -20.06
C VAL A 142 7.28 -25.07 -19.27
N LEU A 143 7.69 -23.81 -19.37
CA LEU A 143 7.05 -22.71 -18.65
C LEU A 143 5.64 -22.48 -19.23
N SER A 144 4.73 -23.32 -18.75
CA SER A 144 3.33 -23.40 -19.12
C SER A 144 2.46 -22.66 -18.11
N ARG A 145 1.34 -22.12 -18.57
CA ARG A 145 0.32 -21.52 -17.69
C ARG A 145 -0.29 -22.64 -16.84
N GLY A 146 0.05 -22.68 -15.55
CA GLY A 146 -0.31 -23.85 -14.71
C GLY A 146 -0.79 -23.58 -13.29
N LYS A 147 -0.46 -22.44 -12.68
CA LYS A 147 -1.06 -21.99 -11.41
C LYS A 147 -1.12 -20.47 -11.43
N THR A 148 -2.31 -19.92 -11.64
CA THR A 148 -2.60 -18.53 -11.32
C THR A 148 -2.40 -18.35 -9.82
N LEU A 149 -1.79 -17.22 -9.41
CA LEU A 149 -1.89 -16.79 -8.01
C LEU A 149 -3.37 -16.68 -7.66
N PRO A 150 -3.78 -16.87 -6.38
CA PRO A 150 -5.16 -16.61 -6.02
C PRO A 150 -5.56 -15.21 -6.43
N ALA A 151 -6.85 -15.04 -6.69
CA ALA A 151 -7.39 -13.74 -7.05
C ALA A 151 -6.95 -12.69 -6.02
N GLN A 152 -6.39 -11.59 -6.50
CA GLN A 152 -6.01 -10.47 -5.66
C GLN A 152 -7.27 -9.82 -5.09
N PRO A 153 -7.13 -9.10 -3.96
CA PRO A 153 -8.25 -8.34 -3.41
C PRO A 153 -8.83 -7.38 -4.46
N PRO A 154 -10.17 -7.37 -4.67
CA PRO A 154 -10.82 -6.35 -5.46
C PRO A 154 -10.48 -4.96 -4.92
N GLY A 155 -10.11 -4.04 -5.82
CA GLY A 155 -9.81 -2.65 -5.47
C GLY A 155 -10.99 -1.71 -5.69
N GLY A 156 -10.83 -0.44 -5.31
CA GLY A 156 -11.85 0.59 -5.49
C GLY A 156 -13.15 0.31 -4.72
N VAL A 157 -13.08 -0.45 -3.63
CA VAL A 157 -14.27 -0.74 -2.83
C VAL A 157 -14.77 0.56 -2.19
N THR A 158 -16.02 0.92 -2.49
CA THR A 158 -16.72 2.08 -1.96
C THR A 158 -18.05 1.65 -1.37
N ILE A 159 -18.56 2.44 -0.43
CA ILE A 159 -19.85 2.20 0.20
C ILE A 159 -20.66 3.49 0.22
N THR A 160 -21.93 3.41 -0.16
CA THR A 160 -22.87 4.54 -0.18
C THR A 160 -24.10 4.19 0.65
N ASP A 161 -24.48 5.10 1.55
CA ASP A 161 -25.74 5.02 2.28
C ASP A 161 -26.87 5.56 1.40
N ASN A 162 -27.91 4.73 1.19
CA ASN A 162 -29.10 5.14 0.45
C ASN A 162 -30.11 5.88 1.36
N HIS A 163 -29.86 5.89 2.67
CA HIS A 163 -30.70 6.51 3.71
C HIS A 163 -32.14 5.97 3.80
N ASP A 164 -32.36 4.76 3.31
CA ASP A 164 -33.64 4.04 3.28
C ASP A 164 -33.57 2.69 4.01
N GLY A 165 -32.52 2.47 4.80
CA GLY A 165 -32.23 1.20 5.46
C GLY A 165 -31.40 0.24 4.59
N THR A 166 -30.85 0.73 3.48
CA THR A 166 -29.93 -0.04 2.64
C THR A 166 -28.61 0.69 2.40
N VAL A 167 -27.55 -0.09 2.16
CA VAL A 167 -26.25 0.41 1.73
C VAL A 167 -25.82 -0.31 0.46
N LYS A 168 -25.23 0.45 -0.48
CA LYS A 168 -24.65 -0.10 -1.71
C LYS A 168 -23.14 -0.21 -1.57
N ILE A 169 -22.61 -1.42 -1.70
CA ILE A 169 -21.18 -1.72 -1.78
C ILE A 169 -20.82 -1.88 -3.25
N SER A 170 -19.83 -1.14 -3.76
CA SER A 170 -19.37 -1.23 -5.15
C SER A 170 -17.85 -1.38 -5.20
N TRP A 171 -17.32 -2.06 -6.21
CA TRP A 171 -15.88 -2.27 -6.37
C TRP A 171 -15.48 -2.25 -7.85
N ASN A 172 -14.18 -2.13 -8.11
CA ASN A 172 -13.65 -2.35 -9.46
C ASN A 172 -13.60 -3.85 -9.74
N ALA A 173 -13.97 -4.26 -10.95
CA ALA A 173 -13.77 -5.65 -11.38
C ALA A 173 -12.30 -6.05 -11.17
N SER A 174 -12.08 -7.19 -10.52
CA SER A 174 -10.77 -7.83 -10.46
C SER A 174 -10.22 -7.99 -11.88
N ALA A 175 -8.98 -7.58 -12.08
CA ALA A 175 -8.34 -7.60 -13.39
C ALA A 175 -8.12 -9.03 -13.90
N GLU A 176 -8.24 -10.03 -13.02
CA GLU A 176 -7.95 -11.40 -13.32
C GLU A 176 -9.06 -12.09 -14.13
N PRO A 177 -8.81 -12.50 -15.39
CA PRO A 177 -9.82 -13.14 -16.24
C PRO A 177 -10.31 -14.51 -15.75
N ASN A 178 -9.68 -15.11 -14.74
CA ASN A 178 -10.17 -16.34 -14.11
C ASN A 178 -11.13 -16.07 -12.95
N VAL A 179 -11.55 -14.83 -12.69
CA VAL A 179 -12.55 -14.52 -11.66
C VAL A 179 -13.96 -14.85 -12.17
N ARG A 180 -14.67 -15.72 -11.45
CA ARG A 180 -16.06 -16.12 -11.74
C ARG A 180 -17.11 -15.27 -11.04
N GLY A 181 -16.71 -14.53 -10.00
CA GLY A 181 -17.58 -13.66 -9.24
C GLY A 181 -17.00 -13.33 -7.86
N TYR A 182 -17.83 -12.76 -7.00
CA TYR A 182 -17.42 -12.19 -5.73
C TYR A 182 -18.27 -12.71 -4.56
N ASN A 183 -17.64 -12.80 -3.39
CA ASN A 183 -18.29 -12.93 -2.09
C ASN A 183 -18.17 -11.63 -1.31
N ILE A 184 -19.27 -11.23 -0.66
CA ILE A 184 -19.35 -10.02 0.16
C ILE A 184 -19.51 -10.46 1.60
N TYR A 185 -18.72 -9.84 2.48
CA TYR A 185 -18.68 -10.15 3.90
C TYR A 185 -18.98 -8.92 4.73
N ARG A 186 -19.70 -9.10 5.84
CA ARG A 186 -20.05 -8.04 6.81
C ARG A 186 -19.65 -8.43 8.23
N ALA A 187 -19.20 -7.46 9.02
CA ALA A 187 -19.02 -7.58 10.46
C ALA A 187 -19.63 -6.36 11.19
N ASP A 188 -19.98 -6.57 12.46
CA ASP A 188 -20.52 -5.53 13.36
C ASP A 188 -19.43 -4.76 14.13
N SER A 189 -18.17 -5.15 13.94
CA SER A 189 -17.01 -4.53 14.59
C SER A 189 -15.78 -4.67 13.70
N SER A 190 -14.94 -3.65 13.66
CA SER A 190 -13.71 -3.67 12.88
C SER A 190 -12.78 -4.82 13.30
N GLY A 191 -12.25 -5.56 12.32
CA GLY A 191 -11.44 -6.76 12.56
C GLY A 191 -12.19 -7.87 13.33
N GLY A 192 -13.52 -7.83 13.36
CA GLY A 192 -14.37 -8.82 14.01
C GLY A 192 -14.56 -10.09 13.18
N THR A 193 -15.57 -10.88 13.54
CA THR A 193 -15.95 -12.06 12.75
C THR A 193 -16.82 -11.62 11.58
N PHE A 194 -16.32 -11.82 10.36
CA PHE A 194 -17.02 -11.50 9.14
C PHE A 194 -17.93 -12.65 8.69
N VAL A 195 -19.19 -12.32 8.40
CA VAL A 195 -20.21 -13.25 7.90
C VAL A 195 -20.45 -12.99 6.41
N LYS A 196 -20.52 -14.06 5.61
CA LYS A 196 -20.83 -13.95 4.17
C LYS A 196 -22.30 -13.58 3.98
N LEU A 197 -22.59 -12.59 3.13
CA LEU A 197 -23.94 -12.10 2.87
C LEU A 197 -24.64 -12.82 1.71
N ASN A 198 -23.90 -13.17 0.67
CA ASN A 198 -24.45 -13.77 -0.55
C ASN A 198 -24.48 -15.31 -0.50
N SER A 199 -25.55 -15.91 -1.02
CA SER A 199 -25.70 -17.37 -1.13
C SER A 199 -25.02 -17.96 -2.37
N GLY A 200 -25.10 -17.26 -3.51
CA GLY A 200 -24.38 -17.55 -4.76
C GLY A 200 -23.40 -16.44 -5.12
N LEU A 201 -22.44 -16.73 -6.02
CA LEU A 201 -21.45 -15.76 -6.46
C LEU A 201 -22.11 -14.53 -7.11
N VAL A 202 -21.67 -13.34 -6.71
CA VAL A 202 -22.09 -12.09 -7.35
C VAL A 202 -21.22 -11.86 -8.58
N THR A 203 -21.82 -11.86 -9.78
CA THR A 203 -21.08 -11.60 -11.03
C THR A 203 -21.01 -10.12 -11.39
N ALA A 204 -21.88 -9.31 -10.78
CA ALA A 204 -21.82 -7.85 -10.86
C ALA A 204 -20.67 -7.29 -9.98
N THR A 205 -20.40 -6.00 -10.12
CA THR A 205 -19.40 -5.27 -9.32
C THR A 205 -20.03 -4.41 -8.24
N ASP A 206 -21.26 -4.74 -7.84
CA ASP A 206 -21.93 -4.14 -6.71
C ASP A 206 -22.88 -5.10 -6.00
N TYR A 207 -23.21 -4.78 -4.75
CA TYR A 207 -24.10 -5.52 -3.88
C TYR A 207 -24.83 -4.56 -2.94
N THR A 208 -26.13 -4.77 -2.72
CA THR A 208 -26.94 -3.97 -1.79
C THR A 208 -27.27 -4.81 -0.56
N ASP A 209 -26.94 -4.28 0.62
CA ASP A 209 -27.24 -4.91 1.91
C ASP A 209 -28.32 -4.13 2.68
N ASN A 210 -29.15 -4.86 3.43
CA ASN A 210 -30.17 -4.28 4.31
C ASN A 210 -29.57 -4.11 5.71
N VAL A 211 -29.70 -2.89 6.25
CA VAL A 211 -29.03 -2.47 7.47
C VAL A 211 -29.96 -1.64 8.36
N SER A 212 -29.72 -1.70 9.66
CA SER A 212 -30.33 -0.77 10.61
C SER A 212 -29.53 0.54 10.69
N PHE A 213 -30.21 1.66 10.87
CA PHE A 213 -29.58 2.96 11.06
C PHE A 213 -28.74 3.02 12.36
N PHE A 214 -27.77 3.94 12.36
CA PHE A 214 -26.93 4.33 13.49
C PHE A 214 -26.06 3.21 14.08
N ARG A 215 -25.84 2.15 13.31
CA ARG A 215 -25.01 1.02 13.68
C ARG A 215 -23.80 0.90 12.75
N ASP A 216 -22.65 0.60 13.32
CA ASP A 216 -21.43 0.40 12.54
C ASP A 216 -21.50 -0.91 11.77
N TYR A 217 -21.18 -0.85 10.48
CA TYR A 217 -20.98 -2.02 9.63
C TYR A 217 -19.65 -1.93 8.90
N TYR A 218 -18.98 -3.07 8.83
CA TYR A 218 -17.69 -3.21 8.18
C TYR A 218 -17.81 -4.25 7.07
N TYR A 219 -17.29 -3.93 5.89
CA TYR A 219 -17.40 -4.77 4.71
C TYR A 219 -16.04 -5.13 4.13
N THR A 220 -15.96 -6.33 3.58
CA THR A 220 -14.85 -6.77 2.72
C THR A 220 -15.40 -7.58 1.55
N VAL A 221 -14.70 -7.55 0.41
CA VAL A 221 -15.08 -8.27 -0.82
C VAL A 221 -13.96 -9.22 -1.22
N ALA A 222 -14.29 -10.45 -1.59
CA ALA A 222 -13.32 -11.45 -2.06
C ALA A 222 -13.67 -11.90 -3.48
N ALA A 223 -12.70 -11.94 -4.37
CA ALA A 223 -12.85 -12.55 -5.69
C ALA A 223 -12.73 -14.08 -5.60
N ILE A 224 -13.56 -14.79 -6.36
CA ILE A 224 -13.57 -16.25 -6.46
C ILE A 224 -13.11 -16.65 -7.86
N ASP A 225 -12.13 -17.55 -7.92
CA ASP A 225 -11.56 -17.98 -9.18
C ASP A 225 -12.34 -19.13 -9.88
N ASP A 226 -11.86 -19.52 -11.06
CA ASP A 226 -12.41 -20.57 -11.90
C ASP A 226 -12.28 -21.99 -11.32
N LYS A 227 -11.61 -22.14 -10.18
CA LYS A 227 -11.44 -23.37 -9.41
C LYS A 227 -12.14 -23.31 -8.05
N ASP A 228 -13.06 -22.35 -7.87
CA ASP A 228 -13.80 -22.11 -6.62
C ASP A 228 -12.89 -21.76 -5.42
N GLN A 229 -11.69 -21.23 -5.67
CA GLN A 229 -10.80 -20.75 -4.61
C GLN A 229 -11.09 -19.28 -4.30
N GLU A 230 -11.26 -18.98 -3.02
CA GLU A 230 -11.40 -17.59 -2.54
C GLU A 230 -10.04 -16.91 -2.44
N GLY A 231 -9.92 -15.75 -3.08
CA GLY A 231 -8.77 -14.86 -2.98
C GLY A 231 -8.67 -14.15 -1.63
N ILE A 232 -7.63 -13.32 -1.49
CA ILE A 232 -7.52 -12.44 -0.31
C ILE A 232 -8.65 -11.40 -0.38
N ARG A 233 -9.27 -11.10 0.76
CA ARG A 233 -10.34 -10.10 0.83
C ARG A 233 -9.78 -8.70 0.64
N SER A 234 -10.59 -7.77 0.13
CA SER A 234 -10.26 -6.34 0.08
C SER A 234 -9.90 -5.80 1.46
N ALA A 235 -9.25 -4.64 1.50
CA ALA A 235 -9.17 -3.87 2.73
C ALA A 235 -10.59 -3.58 3.27
N GLU A 236 -10.70 -3.45 4.58
CA GLU A 236 -11.96 -3.18 5.26
C GLU A 236 -12.47 -1.78 4.92
N ILE A 237 -13.77 -1.66 4.64
CA ILE A 237 -14.46 -0.38 4.54
C ILE A 237 -15.60 -0.31 5.54
N TRP A 238 -15.76 0.84 6.17
CA TRP A 238 -16.75 1.09 7.22
C TRP A 238 -17.82 2.07 6.76
N ILE A 239 -19.04 1.88 7.27
CA ILE A 239 -20.11 2.88 7.25
C ILE A 239 -20.95 2.81 8.52
N LYS A 240 -21.51 3.96 8.91
CA LYS A 240 -22.60 4.08 9.87
C LYS A 240 -23.81 4.69 9.16
N PRO A 241 -24.81 3.89 8.75
CA PRO A 241 -25.96 4.38 8.00
C PRO A 241 -26.77 5.39 8.82
N GLN A 242 -27.19 6.48 8.19
CA GLN A 242 -27.96 7.56 8.78
C GLN A 242 -29.42 7.46 8.36
N ALA A 243 -30.33 7.79 9.28
CA ALA A 243 -31.73 7.93 8.91
C ALA A 243 -31.94 9.16 8.03
N ASN A 244 -32.97 9.13 7.17
CA ASN A 244 -33.47 10.30 6.45
C ASN A 244 -34.76 10.86 7.09
N PRO A 245 -34.73 11.41 8.32
CA PRO A 245 -35.92 12.02 8.90
C PRO A 245 -36.29 13.27 8.12
N VAL A 246 -37.61 13.52 8.02
CA VAL A 246 -38.16 14.78 7.51
C VAL A 246 -37.62 15.90 8.40
N ALA A 247 -36.77 16.75 7.84
CA ALA A 247 -35.98 17.70 8.61
C ALA A 247 -36.86 18.81 9.22
N ASN A 248 -37.04 18.79 10.54
CA ASN A 248 -37.12 20.03 11.29
C ASN A 248 -35.67 20.41 11.61
N VAL A 249 -35.17 21.52 11.04
CA VAL A 249 -33.80 22.01 11.27
C VAL A 249 -33.84 23.11 12.34
N PRO A 250 -33.72 22.78 13.63
CA PRO A 250 -33.79 23.78 14.70
C PRO A 250 -32.51 24.62 14.83
N HIS A 251 -31.43 24.28 14.12
CA HIS A 251 -30.12 24.97 14.17
C HIS A 251 -30.01 26.07 13.09
N VAL A 252 -31.01 26.96 13.01
CA VAL A 252 -31.00 28.13 12.13
C VAL A 252 -31.07 29.41 12.97
N LYS A 253 -30.59 30.52 12.42
CA LYS A 253 -30.72 31.80 13.11
C LYS A 253 -32.18 32.27 13.06
N PHE A 254 -32.80 32.39 14.24
CA PHE A 254 -34.15 32.92 14.38
C PHE A 254 -34.13 34.45 14.36
N GLN A 255 -35.11 35.07 13.67
CA GLN A 255 -35.15 36.53 13.47
C GLN A 255 -36.01 37.28 14.51
N GLN A 256 -36.94 36.62 15.24
CA GLN A 256 -37.60 37.03 16.52
C GLN A 256 -38.79 36.10 16.85
N ASP A 257 -39.11 35.89 18.13
CA ASP A 257 -40.29 35.14 18.69
C ASP A 257 -40.68 33.85 17.95
N ALA A 258 -39.66 33.09 17.57
CA ALA A 258 -39.80 31.78 16.95
C ALA A 258 -40.30 30.78 18.00
N LYS A 259 -41.43 30.10 17.75
CA LYS A 259 -41.90 28.96 18.58
C LYS A 259 -40.83 27.87 18.70
N GLU A 260 -39.89 27.88 17.78
CA GLU A 260 -38.72 27.03 17.68
C GLU A 260 -37.75 27.22 18.86
N CYS A 261 -37.71 28.40 19.49
CA CYS A 261 -36.94 28.59 20.73
C CYS A 261 -37.43 27.64 21.84
N ALA A 262 -38.72 27.30 21.84
CA ALA A 262 -39.34 26.40 22.81
C ALA A 262 -38.90 24.94 22.68
N TYR A 263 -38.19 24.57 21.60
CA TYR A 263 -37.56 23.25 21.50
C TYR A 263 -36.41 23.09 22.52
N CYS A 264 -35.71 24.18 22.82
CA CYS A 264 -34.52 24.15 23.68
C CYS A 264 -34.73 24.89 24.99
N HIS A 265 -35.54 25.96 25.00
CA HIS A 265 -35.74 26.85 26.14
C HIS A 265 -37.18 26.91 26.65
N ASP A 266 -37.35 27.12 27.95
CA ASP A 266 -38.62 27.45 28.62
C ASP A 266 -38.44 28.74 29.44
N SER A 267 -39.17 29.79 29.09
CA SER A 267 -39.02 31.12 29.68
C SER A 267 -39.57 31.27 31.10
N HIS A 268 -40.40 30.34 31.58
CA HIS A 268 -41.11 30.48 32.85
C HIS A 268 -40.85 29.33 33.82
N SER A 269 -40.65 28.10 33.33
CA SER A 269 -40.54 26.90 34.16
C SER A 269 -39.40 25.96 33.76
N ALA A 270 -38.33 26.50 33.19
CA ALA A 270 -37.15 25.72 32.81
C ALA A 270 -36.62 24.85 33.95
N SER A 271 -36.32 23.60 33.60
CA SER A 271 -35.74 22.62 34.53
C SER A 271 -34.21 22.76 34.63
N GLY A 272 -33.56 23.30 33.59
CA GLY A 272 -32.11 23.51 33.54
C GLY A 272 -31.70 24.96 33.73
N GLN A 273 -30.39 25.16 33.87
CA GLN A 273 -29.77 26.49 33.80
C GLN A 273 -30.01 27.11 32.41
N ASP A 274 -29.86 28.44 32.29
CA ASP A 274 -30.01 29.17 31.02
C ASP A 274 -31.34 28.93 30.31
N LEU A 275 -32.39 28.75 31.10
CA LEU A 275 -33.76 28.50 30.65
C LEU A 275 -33.91 27.20 29.85
N LEU A 276 -33.05 26.20 30.02
CA LEU A 276 -33.14 24.95 29.26
C LEU A 276 -34.35 24.08 29.66
N THR A 277 -34.98 23.43 28.67
CA THR A 277 -36.14 22.54 28.88
C THR A 277 -35.79 21.23 29.59
N LYS A 278 -34.52 20.85 29.62
CA LYS A 278 -33.98 19.69 30.33
C LYS A 278 -32.96 20.13 31.39
N VAL A 279 -32.60 19.24 32.31
CA VAL A 279 -31.73 19.60 33.44
C VAL A 279 -30.28 19.88 33.02
N SER A 280 -29.86 19.38 31.84
CA SER A 280 -28.54 19.65 31.27
C SER A 280 -28.59 19.98 29.77
N GLU A 281 -27.57 20.69 29.29
CA GLU A 281 -27.39 21.01 27.85
C GLU A 281 -27.40 19.75 26.97
N ALA A 282 -26.68 18.71 27.40
CA ALA A 282 -26.59 17.47 26.64
C ALA A 282 -27.96 16.78 26.49
N GLU A 283 -28.76 16.74 27.55
CA GLU A 283 -30.11 16.17 27.50
C GLU A 283 -31.04 16.93 26.55
N VAL A 284 -30.93 18.26 26.46
CA VAL A 284 -31.69 19.04 25.48
C VAL A 284 -31.32 18.60 24.06
N CYS A 285 -30.03 18.49 23.75
CA CYS A 285 -29.56 18.06 22.43
C CYS A 285 -30.02 16.63 22.10
N PHE A 286 -29.99 15.72 23.07
CA PHE A 286 -30.34 14.32 22.86
C PHE A 286 -31.83 14.08 22.60
N VAL A 287 -32.73 15.03 22.89
CA VAL A 287 -34.16 14.92 22.51
C VAL A 287 -34.32 14.67 21.00
N CYS A 288 -33.46 15.28 20.18
CA CYS A 288 -33.47 15.08 18.73
C CYS A 288 -32.33 14.17 18.24
N HIS A 289 -31.24 14.09 18.99
CA HIS A 289 -30.05 13.31 18.65
C HIS A 289 -30.02 11.91 19.31
N ASP A 290 -31.16 11.38 19.73
CA ASP A 290 -31.33 10.01 20.23
C ASP A 290 -31.41 8.94 19.11
N GLY A 291 -31.56 9.39 17.86
CA GLY A 291 -31.76 8.54 16.68
C GLY A 291 -33.20 8.54 16.15
N THR A 292 -34.09 9.36 16.71
CA THR A 292 -35.49 9.48 16.24
C THR A 292 -35.78 10.81 15.53
N GLY A 293 -35.15 11.90 15.97
CA GLY A 293 -35.46 13.25 15.50
C GLY A 293 -34.47 13.87 14.51
N SER A 294 -33.32 13.25 14.25
CA SER A 294 -32.26 13.83 13.42
C SER A 294 -31.48 12.79 12.62
N LYS A 295 -30.74 13.27 11.61
CA LYS A 295 -29.86 12.45 10.76
C LYS A 295 -28.69 11.81 11.52
N ASN A 296 -28.41 12.24 12.75
CA ASN A 296 -27.28 11.78 13.55
C ASN A 296 -27.73 11.39 14.96
N ALA A 297 -27.43 10.16 15.39
CA ALA A 297 -27.76 9.68 16.73
C ALA A 297 -26.61 9.90 17.73
N ILE A 298 -26.24 11.16 17.98
CA ILE A 298 -25.09 11.54 18.83
C ILE A 298 -25.21 11.01 20.27
N ASN A 299 -26.44 10.85 20.80
CA ASN A 299 -26.65 10.26 22.13
C ASN A 299 -26.05 8.84 22.23
N GLN A 300 -26.21 8.03 21.17
CA GLN A 300 -25.66 6.68 21.16
C GLN A 300 -24.12 6.70 21.16
N GLU A 301 -23.51 7.72 20.55
CA GLU A 301 -22.06 7.88 20.48
C GLU A 301 -21.43 8.29 21.81
N PHE A 302 -22.17 9.01 22.67
CA PHE A 302 -21.68 9.41 24.01
C PHE A 302 -22.09 8.43 25.13
N ASN A 303 -23.31 7.90 25.08
CA ASN A 303 -23.93 7.14 26.17
C ASN A 303 -24.18 5.67 25.84
N GLY A 304 -23.92 5.23 24.61
CA GLY A 304 -24.11 3.85 24.16
C GLY A 304 -22.86 2.98 24.34
N ASN A 305 -22.64 2.03 23.42
CA ASN A 305 -21.48 1.12 23.41
C ASN A 305 -20.17 1.79 22.95
N TYR A 306 -20.18 3.10 22.74
CA TYR A 306 -19.08 3.88 22.18
C TYR A 306 -18.49 4.77 23.27
N PRO A 307 -17.38 4.40 23.93
CA PRO A 307 -16.82 5.22 24.99
C PRO A 307 -16.18 6.49 24.41
N SER A 308 -16.84 7.63 24.59
CA SER A 308 -16.19 8.92 24.37
C SER A 308 -14.97 9.08 25.28
N LYS A 309 -13.92 9.72 24.75
CA LYS A 309 -12.77 10.17 25.54
C LYS A 309 -12.88 11.64 25.90
N HIS A 310 -13.88 12.34 25.38
CA HIS A 310 -14.21 13.70 25.76
C HIS A 310 -15.26 13.68 26.88
N PRO A 311 -14.98 14.28 28.05
CA PRO A 311 -15.89 14.24 29.20
C PRO A 311 -17.04 15.25 29.05
N VAL A 312 -17.85 15.15 27.99
CA VAL A 312 -18.99 16.07 27.78
C VAL A 312 -20.00 15.94 28.93
N GLY A 313 -20.39 17.08 29.51
CA GLY A 313 -21.21 17.15 30.72
C GLY A 313 -20.42 16.99 32.03
N GLN A 314 -19.10 16.80 31.96
CA GLN A 314 -18.21 16.68 33.11
C GLN A 314 -17.00 17.62 32.95
N ASN A 315 -16.40 18.04 34.07
CA ASN A 315 -15.17 18.85 34.07
C ASN A 315 -15.23 20.12 33.18
N GLY A 316 -16.43 20.69 33.00
CA GLY A 316 -16.65 21.93 32.26
C GLY A 316 -16.68 21.81 30.72
N LEU A 317 -16.60 20.60 30.14
CA LEU A 317 -16.74 20.42 28.69
C LEU A 317 -18.22 20.18 28.34
N SER A 318 -18.76 20.88 27.34
CA SER A 318 -20.14 20.72 26.85
C SER A 318 -20.20 20.59 25.33
N CYS A 319 -21.36 20.25 24.76
CA CYS A 319 -21.55 20.20 23.31
C CYS A 319 -21.28 21.59 22.70
N ALA A 320 -21.74 22.63 23.40
CA ALA A 320 -21.54 24.02 23.05
C ALA A 320 -20.06 24.47 23.12
N SER A 321 -19.15 23.66 23.68
CA SER A 321 -17.71 23.97 23.64
C SER A 321 -17.12 23.85 22.23
N CYS A 322 -17.73 23.01 21.39
CA CYS A 322 -17.32 22.76 20.01
C CYS A 322 -18.36 23.24 19.00
N HIS A 323 -19.65 23.21 19.37
CA HIS A 323 -20.75 23.62 18.52
C HIS A 323 -21.39 24.92 19.01
N ASP A 324 -22.12 25.58 18.13
CA ASP A 324 -22.98 26.69 18.50
C ASP A 324 -24.30 26.59 17.73
N ALA A 325 -25.34 26.16 18.46
CA ALA A 325 -26.67 25.94 17.92
C ALA A 325 -27.38 27.23 17.47
N HIS A 326 -26.88 28.40 17.89
CA HIS A 326 -27.46 29.69 17.50
C HIS A 326 -26.89 30.22 16.17
N LEU A 327 -25.79 29.64 15.68
CA LEU A 327 -25.23 30.02 14.39
C LEU A 327 -26.16 29.57 13.26
N ASP A 328 -26.29 30.42 12.26
CA ASP A 328 -27.06 30.07 11.07
C ASP A 328 -26.33 28.99 10.29
N SER A 329 -26.73 27.74 10.50
CA SER A 329 -26.14 26.61 9.77
C SER A 329 -26.29 26.72 8.26
N LYS A 330 -27.10 27.63 7.71
CA LYS A 330 -27.24 27.87 6.27
C LYS A 330 -26.48 29.10 5.77
N ALA A 331 -25.85 29.88 6.65
CA ALA A 331 -25.13 31.07 6.22
C ALA A 331 -23.94 30.72 5.34
N VAL A 332 -23.76 31.51 4.28
CA VAL A 332 -22.68 31.39 3.30
C VAL A 332 -21.91 32.70 3.15
N ASP A 333 -20.64 32.61 2.74
CA ASP A 333 -19.85 33.77 2.35
C ASP A 333 -20.26 34.30 0.96
N LEU A 334 -19.62 35.38 0.50
CA LEU A 334 -19.89 35.98 -0.82
C LEU A 334 -19.57 35.04 -2.00
N SER A 335 -18.80 33.97 -1.76
CA SER A 335 -18.47 32.95 -2.74
C SER A 335 -19.40 31.73 -2.65
N GLY A 336 -20.41 31.77 -1.77
CA GLY A 336 -21.37 30.68 -1.57
C GLY A 336 -20.86 29.56 -0.67
N ASN A 337 -19.71 29.70 -0.02
CA ASN A 337 -19.18 28.68 0.89
C ASN A 337 -19.87 28.77 2.25
N ARG A 338 -20.22 27.62 2.83
CA ARG A 338 -20.84 27.54 4.15
C ARG A 338 -19.93 28.15 5.22
N LEU A 339 -20.42 29.15 5.94
CA LEU A 339 -19.69 29.83 7.02
C LEU A 339 -19.58 28.95 8.26
N TYR A 340 -20.62 28.18 8.57
CA TYR A 340 -20.70 27.35 9.79
C TYR A 340 -20.95 25.87 9.43
N PRO A 341 -19.94 25.18 8.87
CA PRO A 341 -20.05 23.76 8.58
C PRO A 341 -20.30 23.00 9.89
N ALA A 342 -21.28 22.10 9.88
CA ALA A 342 -21.67 21.30 11.04
C ALA A 342 -21.81 22.09 12.37
N ILE A 343 -22.33 23.34 12.28
CA ILE A 343 -22.54 24.26 13.42
C ILE A 343 -21.30 24.46 14.30
N LEU A 344 -20.10 24.36 13.72
CA LEU A 344 -18.87 24.54 14.46
C LEU A 344 -18.78 25.94 15.08
N ARG A 345 -18.45 25.98 16.37
CA ARG A 345 -18.16 27.22 17.06
C ARG A 345 -16.83 27.79 16.52
N PRO A 346 -16.79 29.08 16.16
CA PRO A 346 -15.56 29.68 15.69
C PRO A 346 -14.52 29.82 16.80
N VAL A 347 -13.24 29.70 16.42
CA VAL A 347 -12.09 29.91 17.29
C VAL A 347 -11.44 31.25 16.95
N SER A 348 -11.10 32.04 17.96
CA SER A 348 -10.34 33.28 17.75
C SER A 348 -8.84 32.98 17.70
N ILE A 349 -8.18 33.40 16.61
CA ILE A 349 -6.75 33.28 16.40
C ILE A 349 -6.21 34.68 16.07
N ASN A 350 -5.38 35.23 16.96
CA ASN A 350 -4.81 36.57 16.82
C ASN A 350 -5.88 37.66 16.54
N GLY A 351 -7.06 37.52 17.16
CA GLY A 351 -8.19 38.45 16.99
C GLY A 351 -9.11 38.15 15.79
N ASN A 352 -8.76 37.20 14.92
CA ASN A 352 -9.58 36.79 13.79
C ASN A 352 -10.37 35.52 14.10
N MET A 353 -11.63 35.47 13.65
CA MET A 353 -12.49 34.30 13.85
C MET A 353 -12.27 33.28 12.74
N VAL A 354 -11.97 32.04 13.13
CA VAL A 354 -11.74 30.89 12.25
C VAL A 354 -12.85 29.87 12.45
N TYR A 355 -13.57 29.55 11.37
CA TYR A 355 -14.81 28.78 11.39
C TYR A 355 -14.65 27.30 10.97
N LYS A 356 -13.43 26.91 10.58
CA LYS A 356 -13.08 25.61 10.01
C LYS A 356 -11.60 25.29 10.25
N GLY A 357 -11.21 24.02 10.10
CA GLY A 357 -9.81 23.58 10.19
C GLY A 357 -9.40 23.01 11.55
N ASN A 358 -8.17 22.51 11.64
CA ASN A 358 -7.68 21.79 12.83
C ASN A 358 -7.63 22.63 14.12
N GLU A 359 -7.71 23.96 14.01
CA GLU A 359 -7.64 24.89 15.14
C GLU A 359 -8.76 24.67 16.17
N GLN A 360 -9.92 24.17 15.75
CA GLN A 360 -10.97 23.67 16.65
C GLN A 360 -10.43 22.64 17.65
N CYS A 361 -9.56 21.72 17.19
CA CYS A 361 -8.97 20.69 18.04
C CYS A 361 -7.79 21.25 18.86
N TYR A 362 -6.98 22.13 18.28
CA TYR A 362 -5.79 22.68 18.93
C TYR A 362 -6.08 23.63 20.10
N LYS A 363 -7.32 24.11 20.25
CA LYS A 363 -7.74 24.83 21.46
C LYS A 363 -7.43 24.02 22.74
N CYS A 364 -7.53 22.70 22.65
CA CYS A 364 -7.22 21.78 23.75
C CYS A 364 -5.97 20.93 23.46
N HIS A 365 -5.76 20.52 22.21
CA HIS A 365 -4.66 19.64 21.78
C HIS A 365 -3.55 20.35 20.99
N GLY A 366 -3.36 21.64 21.28
CA GLY A 366 -2.33 22.48 20.65
C GLY A 366 -1.11 22.71 21.54
N THR A 367 -0.37 23.76 21.21
CA THR A 367 0.97 24.04 21.77
C THR A 367 1.00 24.00 23.30
N GLY A 368 1.81 23.09 23.84
CA GLY A 368 2.01 22.97 25.30
C GLY A 368 0.88 22.26 26.05
N SER A 369 -0.05 21.60 25.36
CA SER A 369 -1.12 20.83 25.99
C SER A 369 -0.59 19.69 26.87
N THR A 370 -1.11 19.61 28.09
CA THR A 370 -0.87 18.52 29.06
C THR A 370 -2.03 17.54 29.13
N LEU A 371 -3.08 17.75 28.32
CA LEU A 371 -4.25 16.88 28.28
C LEU A 371 -3.87 15.50 27.73
N LYS A 372 -4.69 14.49 28.03
CA LYS A 372 -4.54 13.16 27.46
C LYS A 372 -4.61 13.25 25.93
N GLY A 373 -3.59 12.72 25.25
CA GLY A 373 -3.37 12.90 23.81
C GLY A 373 -2.26 13.89 23.50
N GLY A 374 -2.09 14.94 24.30
CA GLY A 374 -0.98 15.90 24.19
C GLY A 374 -1.13 16.90 23.05
N ASP A 375 -0.03 17.61 22.79
CA ASP A 375 0.13 18.61 21.74
C ASP A 375 0.39 17.94 20.38
N HIS A 376 -0.47 18.23 19.41
CA HIS A 376 -0.36 17.73 18.04
C HIS A 376 -0.09 18.84 17.02
N LYS A 377 -0.12 20.12 17.42
CA LYS A 377 -0.18 21.22 16.45
C LYS A 377 1.07 21.27 15.58
N ALA A 378 2.25 21.33 16.19
CA ALA A 378 3.49 21.46 15.44
C ALA A 378 3.79 20.22 14.58
N SER A 379 3.57 19.03 15.13
CA SER A 379 3.85 17.77 14.44
C SER A 379 2.87 17.51 13.30
N PHE A 380 1.56 17.66 13.53
CA PHE A 380 0.55 17.30 12.54
C PHE A 380 0.53 18.28 11.38
N GLU A 381 0.67 19.58 11.64
CA GLU A 381 0.63 20.58 10.57
C GLU A 381 1.72 20.38 9.51
N SER A 382 2.88 19.84 9.91
CA SER A 382 4.00 19.53 9.00
C SER A 382 3.94 18.10 8.42
N SER A 383 3.02 17.26 8.89
CA SER A 383 2.91 15.87 8.46
C SER A 383 2.37 15.74 7.03
N VAL A 384 2.75 14.67 6.33
CA VAL A 384 2.16 14.36 5.01
C VAL A 384 0.67 14.09 5.07
N HIS A 385 0.14 13.66 6.22
CA HIS A 385 -1.30 13.45 6.40
C HIS A 385 -2.04 14.78 6.37
N ASN A 386 -1.56 15.80 7.07
CA ASN A 386 -2.17 17.13 6.98
C ASN A 386 -1.97 17.76 5.59
N LEU A 387 -0.79 17.61 4.99
CA LEU A 387 -0.49 18.29 3.72
C LEU A 387 -1.20 17.66 2.51
N ASN A 388 -1.35 16.33 2.49
CA ASN A 388 -1.80 15.61 1.29
C ASN A 388 -3.19 14.98 1.42
N MET A 389 -3.74 14.79 2.63
CA MET A 389 -5.11 14.27 2.74
C MET A 389 -6.12 15.31 2.28
N ALA A 390 -7.15 14.83 1.56
CA ALA A 390 -8.29 15.65 1.19
C ALA A 390 -9.06 16.13 2.43
N ASN A 391 -9.73 17.28 2.30
CA ASN A 391 -10.62 17.77 3.34
C ASN A 391 -11.82 16.82 3.52
N PRO A 392 -12.34 16.64 4.75
CA PRO A 392 -13.46 15.75 5.00
C PRO A 392 -14.73 16.25 4.27
N PRO A 393 -15.62 15.34 3.83
CA PRO A 393 -16.88 15.69 3.15
C PRO A 393 -17.81 16.59 3.97
N SER A 394 -17.62 16.67 5.29
CA SER A 394 -18.40 17.54 6.19
C SER A 394 -18.20 19.04 5.91
N GLY A 395 -17.19 19.41 5.11
CA GLY A 395 -16.84 20.81 4.82
C GLY A 395 -16.20 21.55 6.00
N THR A 396 -15.97 20.86 7.12
CA THR A 396 -15.36 21.41 8.33
C THR A 396 -13.86 21.68 8.20
N GLU A 397 -13.21 21.07 7.21
CA GLU A 397 -11.75 21.12 7.01
C GLU A 397 -10.92 20.62 8.21
N ILE A 398 -11.54 20.01 9.22
CA ILE A 398 -10.86 19.38 10.35
C ILE A 398 -10.33 18.03 9.87
N LYS A 399 -9.05 17.94 9.49
CA LYS A 399 -8.50 16.67 8.98
C LYS A 399 -8.39 15.59 10.06
N CYS A 400 -8.38 15.98 11.34
CA CYS A 400 -8.41 15.05 12.47
C CYS A 400 -9.61 14.08 12.39
N ILE A 401 -10.78 14.53 11.92
CA ILE A 401 -11.99 13.71 11.90
C ILE A 401 -12.02 12.67 10.76
N SER A 402 -11.08 12.75 9.83
CA SER A 402 -10.83 11.67 8.87
C SER A 402 -10.24 10.43 9.56
N CYS A 403 -9.76 10.60 10.80
CA CYS A 403 -9.08 9.61 11.60
C CYS A 403 -9.81 9.32 12.92
N HIS A 404 -10.30 10.36 13.58
CA HIS A 404 -10.91 10.28 14.91
C HIS A 404 -12.41 10.59 14.84
N GLU A 405 -13.21 9.84 15.58
CA GLU A 405 -14.60 10.18 15.84
C GLU A 405 -14.68 11.01 17.13
N PRO A 406 -14.87 12.35 17.04
CA PRO A 406 -14.77 13.23 18.20
C PRO A 406 -15.86 12.99 19.25
N HIS A 407 -17.02 12.43 18.87
CA HIS A 407 -18.11 12.18 19.82
C HIS A 407 -17.87 10.91 20.64
N GLY A 408 -17.53 9.81 19.97
CA GLY A 408 -17.22 8.54 20.60
C GLY A 408 -17.12 7.41 19.57
N ALA A 409 -16.19 6.48 19.78
CA ALA A 409 -15.96 5.36 18.88
C ALA A 409 -15.88 4.04 19.65
N ALA A 410 -16.14 2.93 18.97
CA ALA A 410 -16.07 1.59 19.57
C ALA A 410 -14.62 1.21 19.90
N ASN A 411 -13.67 1.78 19.16
CA ASN A 411 -12.27 1.46 19.29
C ASN A 411 -11.52 2.48 20.15
N ALA A 412 -10.44 2.03 20.80
CA ALA A 412 -9.58 2.89 21.59
C ALA A 412 -9.05 4.09 20.79
N ASN A 413 -8.79 5.20 21.49
CA ASN A 413 -8.31 6.46 20.90
C ASN A 413 -9.23 7.05 19.83
N LEU A 414 -10.54 6.79 19.94
CA LEU A 414 -11.59 7.36 19.08
C LEU A 414 -11.47 6.95 17.61
N LYS A 415 -10.97 5.74 17.31
CA LYS A 415 -10.79 5.28 15.92
C LYS A 415 -12.06 4.58 15.39
N ASN A 416 -12.39 4.80 14.12
CA ASN A 416 -13.50 4.10 13.45
C ASN A 416 -13.13 2.65 13.06
N TYR A 417 -11.85 2.34 12.99
CA TYR A 417 -11.33 1.00 12.73
C TYR A 417 -10.44 0.53 13.88
N ARG A 418 -10.33 -0.79 14.04
CA ARG A 418 -9.44 -1.45 15.01
C ARG A 418 -8.10 -1.75 14.36
N ASP A 419 -7.04 -1.78 15.17
CA ASP A 419 -5.71 -2.21 14.78
C ASP A 419 -5.25 -1.50 13.48
N GLU A 420 -4.75 -2.28 12.52
CA GLU A 420 -4.13 -1.80 11.28
C GLU A 420 -5.14 -1.49 10.17
N ASN A 421 -6.39 -1.98 10.30
CA ASN A 421 -7.45 -1.66 9.35
C ASN A 421 -7.70 -0.16 9.25
N PHE A 422 -7.40 0.57 10.33
CA PHE A 422 -7.42 2.02 10.36
C PHE A 422 -6.51 2.68 9.31
N CYS A 423 -5.27 2.19 9.18
CA CYS A 423 -4.33 2.69 8.20
C CYS A 423 -4.68 2.17 6.80
N LEU A 424 -5.06 0.89 6.71
CA LEU A 424 -5.35 0.21 5.44
C LEU A 424 -6.63 0.69 4.77
N ALA A 425 -7.55 1.32 5.51
CA ALA A 425 -8.72 2.00 4.93
C ALA A 425 -8.33 3.07 3.89
N CYS A 426 -7.16 3.71 4.04
CA CYS A 426 -6.64 4.70 3.10
C CYS A 426 -5.41 4.19 2.32
N HIS A 427 -4.56 3.38 2.95
CA HIS A 427 -3.37 2.79 2.33
C HIS A 427 -3.67 1.49 1.57
N SER A 428 -4.76 1.51 0.82
CA SER A 428 -5.21 0.44 -0.05
C SER A 428 -5.79 1.00 -1.34
N SER A 429 -6.07 0.13 -2.29
CA SER A 429 -6.75 0.48 -3.54
C SER A 429 -8.22 0.89 -3.36
N ASN A 430 -8.81 0.80 -2.15
CA ASN A 430 -10.23 1.13 -1.92
C ASN A 430 -10.53 2.63 -2.06
N GLN A 431 -9.57 3.48 -1.69
CA GLN A 431 -9.75 4.93 -1.74
C GLN A 431 -8.96 5.50 -2.91
N ALA A 432 -9.57 6.41 -3.67
CA ALA A 432 -8.89 7.26 -4.65
C ALA A 432 -8.04 8.33 -3.93
N SER A 433 -7.16 7.90 -3.04
CA SER A 433 -6.22 8.76 -2.33
C SER A 433 -4.88 8.74 -3.04
N ALA A 434 -4.10 9.81 -2.91
CA ALA A 434 -2.70 9.84 -3.35
C ALA A 434 -1.79 8.97 -2.45
N ALA A 435 -2.34 8.27 -1.46
CA ALA A 435 -1.58 7.45 -0.54
C ALA A 435 -1.02 6.20 -1.25
N PRO A 436 0.18 5.74 -0.87
CA PRO A 436 0.70 4.46 -1.35
C PRO A 436 -0.23 3.31 -0.95
N ASP A 437 -0.59 2.47 -1.91
CA ASP A 437 -1.29 1.19 -1.70
C ASP A 437 -0.32 0.17 -1.08
N ILE A 438 -0.17 0.27 0.25
CA ILE A 438 0.68 -0.64 1.01
C ILE A 438 -0.02 -1.97 1.25
N TYR A 439 -1.36 -1.98 1.25
CA TYR A 439 -2.16 -3.18 1.38
C TYR A 439 -1.79 -4.21 0.32
N LYS A 440 -1.65 -3.77 -0.94
CA LYS A 440 -1.17 -4.60 -2.05
C LYS A 440 0.16 -5.28 -1.78
N LYS A 441 1.07 -4.69 -0.99
CA LYS A 441 2.36 -5.32 -0.62
C LYS A 441 2.17 -6.44 0.39
N PHE A 442 1.36 -6.20 1.42
CA PHE A 442 1.04 -7.23 2.41
C PHE A 442 0.18 -8.37 1.85
N THR A 443 -0.59 -8.12 0.78
CA THR A 443 -1.41 -9.14 0.11
C THR A 443 -0.79 -9.68 -1.18
N ALA A 444 0.44 -9.28 -1.52
CA ALA A 444 1.06 -9.63 -2.80
C ALA A 444 1.31 -11.14 -2.95
N GLY A 445 1.48 -11.87 -1.84
CA GLY A 445 1.74 -13.30 -1.82
C GLY A 445 1.00 -14.01 -0.69
N ASN A 446 0.74 -15.30 -0.88
CA ASN A 446 0.05 -16.12 0.12
C ASN A 446 0.90 -16.46 1.35
N ASP A 447 2.22 -16.34 1.21
CA ASP A 447 3.16 -16.71 2.25
C ASP A 447 3.34 -15.56 3.25
N SER A 448 2.83 -15.73 4.48
CA SER A 448 2.95 -14.73 5.52
C SER A 448 4.37 -14.56 6.06
N TYR A 449 5.31 -15.48 5.76
CA TYR A 449 6.72 -15.32 6.14
C TYR A 449 7.44 -14.21 5.35
N THR A 450 6.84 -13.68 4.28
CA THR A 450 7.48 -12.72 3.38
C THR A 450 7.30 -11.28 3.80
N ARG A 451 6.63 -11.05 4.93
CA ARG A 451 6.19 -9.74 5.42
C ARG A 451 6.15 -9.74 6.95
N HIS A 452 6.03 -8.57 7.53
CA HIS A 452 5.72 -8.45 8.95
C HIS A 452 4.25 -8.79 9.22
N ASP A 453 3.96 -9.38 10.39
CA ASP A 453 2.62 -9.80 10.81
C ASP A 453 1.74 -8.60 11.21
N VAL A 454 1.41 -7.78 10.21
CA VAL A 454 0.56 -6.57 10.31
C VAL A 454 -0.92 -6.92 10.06
N LEU A 455 -1.18 -7.86 9.14
CA LEU A 455 -2.55 -8.27 8.85
C LEU A 455 -3.11 -9.13 9.98
N GLY A 456 -4.38 -8.92 10.34
CA GLY A 456 -5.05 -9.72 11.38
C GLY A 456 -5.04 -11.22 11.08
N THR A 457 -5.11 -11.61 9.81
CA THR A 457 -4.99 -13.00 9.35
C THR A 457 -3.62 -13.61 9.62
N ASP A 458 -2.55 -12.82 9.55
CA ASP A 458 -1.19 -13.27 9.80
C ASP A 458 -0.94 -13.42 11.30
N ARG A 459 -1.41 -12.44 12.09
CA ARG A 459 -1.40 -12.49 13.56
C ARG A 459 -2.11 -13.73 14.11
N GLN A 460 -3.27 -14.08 13.56
CA GLN A 460 -4.02 -15.28 13.96
C GLN A 460 -3.23 -16.57 13.67
N LYS A 461 -2.41 -16.60 12.61
CA LYS A 461 -1.60 -17.77 12.23
C LYS A 461 -0.29 -17.89 13.03
N SER A 462 0.39 -16.77 13.27
CA SER A 462 1.73 -16.77 13.89
C SER A 462 1.70 -16.59 15.40
N GLY A 463 0.63 -16.00 15.95
CA GLY A 463 0.56 -15.53 17.33
C GLY A 463 1.40 -14.27 17.61
N ALA A 464 2.10 -13.73 16.61
CA ALA A 464 2.87 -12.49 16.69
C ALA A 464 2.07 -11.31 16.16
N SER A 465 2.32 -10.09 16.64
CA SER A 465 1.63 -8.88 16.19
C SER A 465 2.61 -7.73 16.08
N LEU A 466 2.69 -7.12 14.91
CA LEU A 466 3.37 -5.84 14.70
C LEU A 466 2.38 -4.85 14.10
N GLY A 467 2.24 -3.66 14.68
CA GLY A 467 1.39 -2.61 14.15
C GLY A 467 2.16 -1.62 13.27
N CYS A 468 1.47 -0.94 12.35
CA CYS A 468 2.05 0.12 11.52
C CYS A 468 2.65 1.23 12.39
N ILE A 469 2.00 1.52 13.53
CA ILE A 469 2.43 2.57 14.46
C ILE A 469 3.70 2.23 15.26
N ASN A 470 4.17 0.98 15.20
CA ASN A 470 5.49 0.62 15.74
C ASN A 470 6.64 1.11 14.86
N CYS A 471 6.36 1.47 13.60
CA CYS A 471 7.35 1.99 12.66
C CYS A 471 7.02 3.39 12.18
N HIS A 472 5.75 3.73 12.06
CA HIS A 472 5.24 5.01 11.55
C HIS A 472 4.52 5.78 12.65
N ASN A 473 4.44 7.10 12.54
CA ASN A 473 3.56 7.88 13.40
C ASN A 473 2.70 8.82 12.54
N PRO A 474 1.37 8.61 12.47
CA PRO A 474 0.52 9.37 11.57
C PRO A 474 0.51 10.86 11.86
N HIS A 475 0.89 11.27 13.08
CA HIS A 475 0.89 12.66 13.50
C HIS A 475 2.13 13.46 13.08
N ASN A 476 3.19 12.82 12.57
CA ASN A 476 4.45 13.54 12.37
C ASN A 476 5.31 13.09 11.18
N VAL A 477 4.97 11.97 10.54
CA VAL A 477 5.76 11.50 9.39
C VAL A 477 5.73 12.52 8.27
N THR A 478 6.91 12.76 7.69
CA THR A 478 7.10 13.66 6.54
C THR A 478 7.47 12.87 5.29
N ALA A 479 7.60 13.55 4.14
CA ALA A 479 8.03 12.90 2.91
C ALA A 479 9.46 12.32 3.01
N GLU A 480 10.32 12.98 3.77
CA GLU A 480 11.73 12.65 3.98
C GLU A 480 11.94 11.66 5.13
N ARG A 481 11.13 11.78 6.20
CA ARG A 481 11.25 10.97 7.43
C ARG A 481 9.95 10.23 7.69
N LYS A 482 9.93 8.98 7.22
CA LYS A 482 8.75 8.13 7.26
C LYS A 482 8.62 7.29 8.52
N VAL A 483 9.67 7.18 9.34
CA VAL A 483 9.67 6.31 10.52
C VAL A 483 9.84 7.08 11.83
N THR A 484 9.18 6.60 12.88
CA THR A 484 9.28 7.11 14.26
C THR A 484 10.28 6.29 15.06
N ASP A 485 10.72 6.81 16.20
CA ASP A 485 11.56 6.04 17.11
C ASP A 485 10.70 4.96 17.80
N PRO A 486 10.98 3.66 17.60
CA PRO A 486 10.19 2.59 18.19
C PRO A 486 10.30 2.55 19.72
N ASP A 487 11.33 3.13 20.33
CA ASP A 487 11.48 3.23 21.79
C ASP A 487 10.72 4.43 22.39
N ASN A 488 10.32 5.39 21.56
CA ASN A 488 9.59 6.59 21.97
C ASN A 488 8.62 7.08 20.87
N PRO A 489 7.45 6.43 20.69
CA PRO A 489 6.51 6.74 19.62
C PRO A 489 5.64 7.99 19.87
N SER A 490 6.15 9.03 20.53
CA SER A 490 5.44 10.30 20.77
C SER A 490 5.10 11.05 19.45
N PRO A 491 4.00 11.82 19.39
CA PRO A 491 3.69 12.71 18.26
C PRO A 491 4.84 13.66 17.88
N SER A 492 5.75 13.99 18.79
CA SER A 492 6.93 14.83 18.50
C SER A 492 8.19 14.05 18.11
N SER A 493 8.15 12.71 18.17
CA SER A 493 9.33 11.86 18.00
C SER A 493 9.44 11.31 16.58
N LEU A 494 10.47 11.76 15.85
CA LEU A 494 10.87 11.23 14.56
C LEU A 494 12.23 10.53 14.70
N TRP A 495 12.41 9.43 13.98
CA TRP A 495 13.71 8.76 13.93
C TRP A 495 14.75 9.65 13.23
N THR A 496 15.93 9.77 13.84
CA THR A 496 17.05 10.58 13.33
C THR A 496 18.28 9.76 12.95
N GLY A 497 18.32 8.47 13.30
CA GLY A 497 19.44 7.57 13.00
C GLY A 497 19.43 7.02 11.56
N SER A 498 20.36 6.11 11.25
CA SER A 498 20.37 5.43 9.96
C SER A 498 19.20 4.45 9.82
N ARG A 499 18.88 4.06 8.58
CA ARG A 499 17.81 3.09 8.32
C ARG A 499 18.17 1.68 8.81
N ASN A 500 19.44 1.32 8.74
CA ASN A 500 19.91 0.03 9.26
C ASN A 500 19.82 -0.02 10.79
N ASP A 501 20.19 1.06 11.48
CA ASP A 501 20.07 1.15 12.94
C ASP A 501 18.60 1.06 13.37
N PHE A 502 17.67 1.63 12.60
CA PHE A 502 16.24 1.46 12.83
C PHE A 502 15.81 0.00 12.77
N CYS A 503 16.18 -0.73 11.70
CA CYS A 503 15.84 -2.16 11.56
C CYS A 503 16.42 -2.98 12.72
N LEU A 504 17.64 -2.68 13.14
CA LEU A 504 18.32 -3.40 14.21
C LEU A 504 17.68 -3.19 15.60
N LYS A 505 16.78 -2.21 15.79
CA LYS A 505 15.97 -2.07 17.02
C LYS A 505 15.04 -3.25 17.26
N CYS A 506 14.65 -3.96 16.20
CA CYS A 506 13.73 -5.11 16.28
C CYS A 506 14.42 -6.42 15.88
N HIS A 507 15.49 -6.34 15.10
CA HIS A 507 16.22 -7.50 14.59
C HIS A 507 17.55 -7.77 15.32
N ASP A 508 17.75 -7.22 16.52
CA ASP A 508 18.88 -7.57 17.39
C ASP A 508 18.59 -8.67 18.42
N GLY A 509 17.37 -9.21 18.38
CA GLY A 509 16.89 -10.21 19.33
C GLY A 509 16.16 -9.61 20.53
N THR A 510 15.97 -8.29 20.60
CA THR A 510 15.16 -7.62 21.62
C THR A 510 14.12 -6.71 20.98
N PHE A 511 12.85 -6.83 21.39
CA PHE A 511 11.77 -5.92 20.97
C PHE A 511 11.48 -4.91 22.11
N PRO A 512 11.04 -3.67 21.80
CA PRO A 512 10.54 -2.76 22.82
C PRO A 512 9.39 -3.40 23.61
N THR A 513 9.38 -3.23 24.93
CA THR A 513 8.30 -3.71 25.80
C THR A 513 7.03 -2.86 25.63
N ASP A 514 5.87 -3.40 26.00
CA ASP A 514 4.61 -2.64 26.05
C ASP A 514 4.76 -1.35 26.91
N THR A 515 5.51 -1.40 28.01
CA THR A 515 5.77 -0.22 28.85
C THR A 515 6.52 0.89 28.11
N GLN A 516 7.41 0.54 27.17
CA GLN A 516 8.18 1.51 26.38
C GLN A 516 7.36 2.14 25.25
N THR A 517 6.29 1.49 24.82
CA THR A 517 5.55 1.87 23.61
C THR A 517 4.17 2.48 23.91
N GLN A 518 3.64 2.30 25.11
CA GLN A 518 2.38 2.89 25.57
C GLN A 518 2.55 4.37 25.97
N PRO A 519 1.55 5.25 25.69
CA PRO A 519 0.22 4.99 25.14
C PRO A 519 0.12 5.01 23.61
N TYR A 520 1.22 5.27 22.90
CA TYR A 520 1.20 5.67 21.49
C TYR A 520 1.27 4.50 20.51
N ALA A 521 1.79 3.35 20.93
CA ALA A 521 1.85 2.12 20.14
C ALA A 521 1.42 0.89 20.97
N PRO A 522 0.13 0.78 21.35
CA PRO A 522 -0.37 -0.34 22.14
C PRO A 522 -0.32 -1.68 21.42
N GLY A 523 0.14 -2.73 22.11
CA GLY A 523 -0.02 -4.12 21.67
C GLY A 523 1.20 -4.73 20.99
N VAL A 524 2.41 -4.47 21.50
CA VAL A 524 3.63 -5.15 21.04
C VAL A 524 3.60 -6.59 21.55
N GLY A 525 2.88 -7.46 20.84
CA GLY A 525 2.90 -8.88 21.11
C GLY A 525 4.28 -9.42 20.73
N SER A 526 5.12 -9.75 21.71
CA SER A 526 6.40 -10.43 21.51
C SER A 526 6.18 -11.86 21.00
N GLY A 527 5.84 -11.98 19.72
CA GLY A 527 5.69 -13.27 19.05
C GLY A 527 7.02 -13.75 18.46
N THR A 528 7.20 -15.06 18.46
CA THR A 528 8.46 -15.76 18.19
C THR A 528 8.98 -15.68 16.74
N ARG A 529 8.28 -15.05 15.80
CA ARG A 529 8.69 -15.05 14.38
C ARG A 529 9.64 -13.93 13.97
N THR A 530 9.66 -12.80 14.66
CA THR A 530 10.62 -11.71 14.39
C THR A 530 12.02 -12.00 14.94
N LEU A 531 12.22 -13.14 15.60
CA LEU A 531 13.47 -13.56 16.26
C LEU A 531 14.65 -13.89 15.31
N ILE A 532 14.60 -13.48 14.04
CA ILE A 532 15.83 -13.49 13.24
C ILE A 532 16.72 -12.37 13.79
N ASN A 533 17.62 -12.76 14.71
CA ASN A 533 18.69 -11.90 15.18
C ASN A 533 19.68 -11.70 14.02
N ILE A 534 19.47 -10.65 13.23
CA ILE A 534 20.37 -10.26 12.16
C ILE A 534 21.57 -9.48 12.67
N LYS A 535 21.60 -9.07 13.96
CA LYS A 535 22.76 -8.40 14.57
C LYS A 535 23.98 -9.32 14.67
N ASN A 536 23.76 -10.61 14.91
CA ASN A 536 24.82 -11.61 14.76
C ASN A 536 25.37 -11.67 13.32
N TYR A 537 24.62 -11.13 12.37
CA TYR A 537 24.98 -10.99 10.97
C TYR A 537 25.13 -9.53 10.51
N SER A 538 25.29 -8.53 11.41
CA SER A 538 25.28 -7.10 11.03
C SER A 538 26.65 -6.51 10.74
N ASN A 539 27.75 -7.15 11.17
CA ASN A 539 29.15 -6.77 10.84
C ASN A 539 29.53 -6.94 9.35
N TYR A 540 28.51 -7.14 8.53
CA TYR A 540 28.49 -7.99 7.36
C TYR A 540 27.60 -7.33 6.28
N HIS A 541 26.62 -6.53 6.70
CA HIS A 541 25.70 -5.76 5.85
C HIS A 541 26.10 -4.27 5.69
N SER A 542 27.35 -3.90 6.00
CA SER A 542 27.81 -2.49 6.05
C SER A 542 27.86 -1.77 4.69
N ARG A 543 27.71 -2.49 3.57
CA ARG A 543 27.79 -1.90 2.22
C ARG A 543 26.47 -1.38 1.67
N PHE A 544 25.33 -1.89 2.14
CA PHE A 544 24.01 -1.51 1.61
C PHE A 544 22.98 -1.39 2.73
N ASP A 545 22.06 -0.44 2.61
CA ASP A 545 20.87 -0.39 3.47
C ASP A 545 20.01 -1.65 3.26
N CYS A 546 19.41 -2.21 4.31
CA CYS A 546 18.57 -3.40 4.23
C CYS A 546 17.48 -3.27 3.17
N VAL A 547 16.91 -2.06 3.02
CA VAL A 547 15.84 -1.77 2.06
C VAL A 547 16.30 -1.70 0.61
N VAL A 548 17.60 -1.80 0.31
CA VAL A 548 18.07 -1.98 -1.07
C VAL A 548 17.57 -3.32 -1.60
N CYS A 549 17.60 -4.34 -0.75
CA CYS A 549 17.21 -5.71 -1.12
C CYS A 549 15.81 -6.06 -0.63
N HIS A 550 15.41 -5.59 0.56
CA HIS A 550 14.18 -6.01 1.21
C HIS A 550 13.06 -4.98 1.12
N ASP A 551 11.82 -5.45 0.95
CA ASP A 551 10.63 -4.63 1.14
C ASP A 551 10.03 -4.94 2.53
N PRO A 552 10.08 -4.00 3.50
CA PRO A 552 9.60 -4.27 4.85
C PRO A 552 8.08 -4.47 4.94
N HIS A 553 7.32 -4.14 3.88
CA HIS A 553 5.87 -4.34 3.83
C HIS A 553 5.47 -5.65 3.14
N GLY A 554 6.47 -6.40 2.65
CA GLY A 554 6.25 -7.67 2.01
C GLY A 554 6.57 -7.69 0.52
N SER A 555 6.79 -8.89 0.02
CA SER A 555 6.97 -9.14 -1.41
C SER A 555 6.26 -10.42 -1.84
N ILE A 556 6.15 -10.59 -3.16
CA ILE A 556 5.57 -11.79 -3.79
C ILE A 556 6.41 -13.06 -3.60
N ASN A 557 7.61 -12.96 -3.00
CA ASN A 557 8.56 -14.06 -2.91
C ASN A 557 8.90 -14.47 -1.48
N SER A 558 9.26 -15.73 -1.27
CA SER A 558 9.53 -16.34 0.04
C SER A 558 10.72 -15.75 0.82
N TYR A 559 11.42 -14.75 0.27
CA TYR A 559 12.64 -14.17 0.84
C TYR A 559 12.49 -12.67 1.16
N SER A 560 11.28 -12.11 1.04
CA SER A 560 11.00 -10.69 1.28
C SER A 560 11.85 -9.75 0.42
N LEU A 561 12.33 -10.24 -0.74
CA LEU A 561 13.18 -9.46 -1.65
C LEU A 561 12.32 -8.55 -2.52
N LYS A 562 12.84 -7.37 -2.85
CA LYS A 562 12.23 -6.47 -3.80
C LYS A 562 12.20 -7.09 -5.19
N THR A 563 11.07 -6.94 -5.87
CA THR A 563 10.91 -7.38 -7.26
C THR A 563 11.66 -6.51 -8.26
N GLU A 564 12.11 -5.32 -7.83
CA GLU A 564 12.91 -4.39 -8.62
C GLU A 564 14.01 -3.79 -7.72
N THR A 565 15.26 -3.78 -8.20
CA THR A 565 16.42 -3.18 -7.52
C THR A 565 17.13 -2.18 -8.42
N THR A 566 17.75 -1.14 -7.86
CA THR A 566 18.52 -0.14 -8.62
C THR A 566 20.01 -0.37 -8.39
N SER A 567 20.82 -0.45 -9.45
CA SER A 567 22.28 -0.50 -9.33
C SER A 567 22.86 0.89 -9.00
N ASN A 568 24.11 0.94 -8.55
CA ASN A 568 24.81 2.18 -8.19
C ASN A 568 25.18 3.07 -9.40
N THR A 569 25.05 2.59 -10.64
CA THR A 569 25.39 3.33 -11.87
C THR A 569 24.18 3.95 -12.59
N GLY A 570 22.96 3.70 -12.11
CA GLY A 570 21.72 4.02 -12.80
C GLY A 570 20.73 2.85 -12.73
N VAL A 571 19.46 3.10 -13.03
CA VAL A 571 18.39 2.12 -12.77
C VAL A 571 18.45 0.92 -13.73
N ASN A 572 19.07 -0.17 -13.28
CA ASN A 572 18.85 -1.50 -13.89
C ASN A 572 17.62 -2.15 -13.27
N LYS A 573 16.44 -1.96 -13.87
CA LYS A 573 15.24 -2.70 -13.46
C LYS A 573 15.37 -4.15 -13.89
N ILE A 574 15.78 -4.99 -12.97
CA ILE A 574 15.74 -6.43 -13.17
C ILE A 574 14.54 -6.96 -12.38
N GLY A 575 13.52 -7.42 -13.10
CA GLY A 575 12.36 -8.06 -12.50
C GLY A 575 12.75 -9.42 -11.91
N LEU A 576 12.46 -9.68 -10.64
CA LEU A 576 12.62 -11.02 -10.07
C LEU A 576 11.58 -11.99 -10.66
N LEU A 577 12.03 -13.15 -11.15
CA LEU A 577 11.13 -14.29 -11.39
C LEU A 577 11.03 -15.12 -10.11
N THR A 578 9.81 -15.23 -9.58
CA THR A 578 9.49 -16.21 -8.55
C THR A 578 9.18 -17.56 -9.22
N TYR A 579 9.79 -18.62 -8.71
CA TYR A 579 9.40 -19.99 -9.04
C TYR A 579 8.77 -20.62 -7.79
N SER A 580 8.05 -21.73 -7.90
CA SER A 580 7.67 -22.51 -6.72
C SER A 580 8.80 -23.51 -6.45
N TRP A 581 9.55 -23.38 -5.35
CA TRP A 581 10.28 -24.55 -4.84
C TRP A 581 9.49 -25.08 -3.67
N ILE A 582 9.07 -26.33 -3.81
CA ILE A 582 8.60 -27.09 -2.68
C ILE A 582 9.80 -27.21 -1.71
N TYR A 583 9.48 -27.13 -0.41
CA TYR A 583 10.30 -27.43 0.77
C TYR A 583 10.90 -26.24 1.53
N GLN A 584 10.06 -25.66 2.40
CA GLN A 584 10.44 -25.54 3.82
C GLN A 584 10.38 -26.93 4.49
N ASN A 585 11.05 -27.12 5.63
CA ASN A 585 11.06 -28.35 6.45
C ASN A 585 9.67 -28.87 6.91
N ASN A 586 8.57 -28.21 6.53
CA ASN A 586 7.20 -28.47 6.95
C ASN A 586 6.27 -28.93 5.80
N GLY A 587 6.79 -29.20 4.60
CA GLY A 587 6.02 -29.80 3.50
C GLY A 587 5.01 -28.89 2.80
N GLN A 588 5.00 -27.58 3.07
CA GLN A 588 4.15 -26.62 2.33
C GLN A 588 4.89 -26.10 1.07
N PRO A 589 4.20 -25.91 -0.08
CA PRO A 589 4.78 -25.26 -1.26
C PRO A 589 5.09 -23.79 -0.98
N ALA A 590 6.33 -23.34 -1.21
CA ALA A 590 6.73 -21.94 -1.09
C ALA A 590 7.23 -21.40 -2.44
N LEU A 591 7.02 -20.10 -2.69
CA LEU A 591 7.52 -19.44 -3.90
C LEU A 591 9.00 -19.06 -3.72
N GLY A 592 9.94 -19.86 -4.23
CA GLY A 592 11.35 -19.47 -4.32
C GLY A 592 11.65 -18.45 -5.43
N VAL A 593 12.92 -18.06 -5.59
CA VAL A 593 13.35 -16.97 -6.49
C VAL A 593 14.50 -17.37 -7.40
N ASP A 594 14.44 -16.98 -8.67
CA ASP A 594 15.62 -16.95 -9.53
C ASP A 594 16.43 -15.68 -9.23
N ALA A 595 17.32 -15.81 -8.24
CA ALA A 595 18.16 -14.71 -7.78
C ALA A 595 19.30 -14.36 -8.75
N ARG A 596 19.53 -15.12 -9.84
CA ARG A 596 20.67 -14.87 -10.75
C ARG A 596 20.63 -13.45 -11.31
N PHE A 597 19.45 -13.01 -11.72
CA PHE A 597 19.25 -11.68 -12.27
C PHE A 597 19.34 -10.59 -11.20
N PHE A 598 18.71 -10.81 -10.04
CA PHE A 598 18.81 -9.92 -8.88
C PHE A 598 20.26 -9.62 -8.49
N CYS A 599 21.09 -10.67 -8.42
CA CYS A 599 22.49 -10.52 -8.08
C CYS A 599 23.28 -9.84 -9.20
N ASN A 600 22.96 -10.08 -10.48
CA ASN A 600 23.57 -9.37 -11.59
C ASN A 600 23.34 -7.86 -11.51
N SER A 601 22.23 -7.38 -10.92
CA SER A 601 22.01 -5.95 -10.65
C SER A 601 23.11 -5.32 -9.79
N CYS A 602 23.74 -6.10 -8.90
CA CYS A 602 24.73 -5.63 -7.95
C CYS A 602 26.17 -6.07 -8.29
N HIS A 603 26.33 -7.24 -8.93
CA HIS A 603 27.63 -7.83 -9.25
C HIS A 603 28.01 -7.72 -10.74
N GLY A 604 27.08 -7.50 -11.66
CA GLY A 604 27.36 -7.54 -13.09
C GLY A 604 27.72 -8.94 -13.62
N PRO A 605 27.79 -9.12 -14.96
CA PRO A 605 27.96 -10.43 -15.61
C PRO A 605 29.40 -11.01 -15.53
N SER A 606 30.38 -10.20 -15.15
CA SER A 606 31.83 -10.53 -15.21
C SER A 606 32.48 -10.76 -13.86
N ASN A 607 31.78 -10.55 -12.75
CA ASN A 607 32.27 -10.89 -11.42
C ASN A 607 32.13 -12.42 -11.25
N GLY A 608 33.20 -13.16 -11.59
CA GLY A 608 33.29 -14.64 -11.61
C GLY A 608 32.99 -15.39 -10.29
N HIS A 609 32.29 -14.76 -9.36
CA HIS A 609 31.83 -15.31 -8.08
C HIS A 609 30.44 -15.96 -8.15
N ILE A 610 29.67 -15.76 -9.23
CA ILE A 610 28.33 -16.36 -9.40
C ILE A 610 28.33 -17.31 -10.60
N ASN A 611 28.38 -18.61 -10.35
CA ASN A 611 28.17 -19.61 -11.39
C ASN A 611 26.67 -19.75 -11.69
N SER A 612 26.18 -18.95 -12.65
CA SER A 612 24.78 -18.88 -13.09
C SER A 612 24.27 -20.16 -13.77
N GLN A 613 25.17 -21.09 -14.12
CA GLN A 613 24.84 -22.38 -14.73
C GLN A 613 24.50 -23.47 -13.70
N SER A 614 24.86 -23.28 -12.43
CA SER A 614 24.66 -24.24 -11.33
C SER A 614 23.59 -23.75 -10.35
N PHE A 615 22.32 -23.81 -10.78
CA PHE A 615 21.15 -23.48 -9.98
C PHE A 615 20.51 -24.72 -9.36
N PRO A 616 20.03 -24.69 -8.09
CA PRO A 616 20.09 -23.58 -7.14
C PRO A 616 21.50 -23.33 -6.60
N THR A 617 21.95 -22.06 -6.64
CA THR A 617 23.22 -21.64 -6.03
C THR A 617 22.99 -21.37 -4.54
N ASN A 618 23.85 -21.90 -3.66
CA ASN A 618 23.79 -21.58 -2.23
C ASN A 618 24.41 -20.20 -1.99
N CYS A 619 23.59 -19.15 -2.04
CA CYS A 619 24.00 -17.76 -1.92
C CYS A 619 24.69 -17.43 -0.58
N PHE A 620 24.40 -18.17 0.50
CA PHE A 620 25.08 -18.05 1.79
C PHE A 620 26.57 -18.41 1.72
N ARG A 621 27.04 -19.03 0.64
CA ARG A 621 28.47 -19.30 0.40
C ARG A 621 29.20 -18.10 -0.19
N CYS A 622 28.58 -17.34 -1.09
CA CYS A 622 29.18 -16.15 -1.69
C CYS A 622 28.98 -14.89 -0.83
N HIS A 623 27.89 -14.87 -0.06
CA HIS A 623 27.65 -13.92 1.04
C HIS A 623 27.90 -14.59 2.40
N ARG A 624 28.96 -15.42 2.50
CA ARG A 624 29.60 -15.53 3.82
C ARG A 624 30.27 -14.21 4.08
N HIS A 625 29.78 -13.51 5.09
CA HIS A 625 30.27 -12.19 5.40
C HIS A 625 31.55 -12.23 6.27
N ASP A 626 32.25 -13.35 6.34
CA ASP A 626 33.47 -13.53 7.15
C ASP A 626 34.77 -13.19 6.39
N GLY A 627 34.70 -12.58 5.20
CA GLY A 627 35.86 -11.93 4.59
C GLY A 627 37.08 -12.85 4.40
N LYS A 628 36.86 -14.14 4.13
CA LYS A 628 37.94 -15.05 3.72
C LYS A 628 37.51 -15.86 2.50
N PHE A 629 38.27 -15.64 1.42
CA PHE A 629 38.37 -16.57 0.29
C PHE A 629 38.98 -17.89 0.73
#